data_AF-A0A7V2TR60-F1
#
_entry.id   AF-A0A7V2TR60-F1
#
_cell.length_a   1.000
_cell.length_b   1.000
_cell.length_c   1.000
_cell.angle_alpha   90.00
_cell.angle_beta   90.00
_cell.angle_gamma   90.00
#
_symmetry.space_group_name_H-M   'P 1'
#
loop_
_entity.id
_entity.type
_entity.pdbx_description
1 polymer ?
#
loop_
_entity_poly.entity_id
_entity_poly.type
_entity_poly.pdbx_seq_one_letter_code
_entity_poly.pdbx_strand_id
1 'polypeptide(L)'
;MSEIEAEEPRILSKCREKVEAHKLPMRLVDVEISFDRKKITVFFTAENRVDFRELVRDLAHEFHKRIELRHIQVRDQAKIAGGIGVCGRTLCCCSWMEDFFPVSMRMAKCQNLSLNPGKISGQCGRLLCCLAYEAETYGYKGKGGIRVCARACGGREDNEEPDEELDSDLPPDTET
;
A
#
# COMPACT_ATOMS: atom_id res chain seq x y z
N MET A 1 -29.06 -13.03 -11.83
CA MET A 1 -28.57 -12.44 -10.57
C MET A 1 -28.59 -13.55 -9.55
N SER A 2 -27.41 -13.99 -9.14
CA SER A 2 -27.27 -15.19 -8.31
C SER A 2 -27.76 -14.90 -6.89
N GLU A 3 -28.40 -15.85 -6.22
CA GLU A 3 -28.83 -15.70 -4.81
C GLU A 3 -27.68 -15.31 -3.87
N ILE A 4 -26.44 -15.60 -4.29
CA ILE A 4 -25.20 -15.34 -3.57
C ILE A 4 -24.93 -13.82 -3.46
N GLU A 5 -25.06 -13.09 -4.56
CA GLU A 5 -24.86 -11.62 -4.60
C GLU A 5 -25.85 -10.86 -3.70
N ALA A 6 -27.03 -11.45 -3.43
CA ALA A 6 -28.01 -10.85 -2.54
C ALA A 6 -27.70 -11.08 -1.04
N GLU A 7 -26.96 -12.14 -0.70
CA GLU A 7 -26.58 -12.44 0.68
C GLU A 7 -25.33 -11.69 1.13
N GLU A 8 -24.37 -11.44 0.23
CA GLU A 8 -23.12 -10.71 0.50
C GLU A 8 -23.29 -9.40 1.28
N PRO A 9 -24.17 -8.45 0.87
CA PRO A 9 -24.32 -7.18 1.60
C PRO A 9 -24.90 -7.37 3.01
N ARG A 10 -25.74 -8.40 3.22
CA ARG A 10 -26.26 -8.75 4.55
C ARG A 10 -25.16 -9.28 5.45
N ILE A 11 -24.33 -10.19 4.94
CA ILE A 11 -23.19 -10.75 5.67
C ILE A 11 -22.20 -9.65 6.03
N LEU A 12 -21.86 -8.78 5.06
CA LEU A 12 -20.93 -7.67 5.27
C LEU A 12 -21.44 -6.70 6.35
N SER A 13 -22.74 -6.40 6.38
CA SER A 13 -23.34 -5.56 7.43
C SER A 13 -23.22 -6.19 8.82
N LYS A 14 -23.52 -7.48 8.93
CA LYS A 14 -23.38 -8.24 10.19
C LYS A 14 -21.93 -8.35 10.65
N CYS A 15 -20.99 -8.57 9.73
CA CYS A 15 -19.57 -8.57 10.03
C CYS A 15 -19.11 -7.21 10.60
N ARG A 16 -19.60 -6.09 10.04
CA ARG A 16 -19.30 -4.74 10.56
C ARG A 16 -19.81 -4.55 11.97
N GLU A 17 -21.04 -4.95 12.27
CA GLU A 17 -21.61 -4.89 13.63
C GLU A 17 -20.75 -5.65 14.64
N LYS A 18 -20.30 -6.86 14.29
CA LYS A 18 -19.44 -7.68 15.17
C LYS A 18 -18.05 -7.07 15.35
N VAL A 19 -17.43 -6.56 14.30
CA VAL A 19 -16.11 -5.89 14.38
C VAL A 19 -16.17 -4.69 15.32
N GLU A 20 -17.24 -3.89 15.24
CA GLU A 20 -17.46 -2.75 16.13
C GLU A 20 -17.68 -3.19 17.59
N ALA A 21 -18.47 -4.25 17.81
CA ALA A 21 -18.71 -4.81 19.14
C ALA A 21 -17.41 -5.30 19.81
N HIS A 22 -16.50 -5.90 19.03
CA HIS A 22 -15.19 -6.38 19.49
C HIS A 22 -14.12 -5.27 19.52
N LYS A 23 -14.42 -4.06 19.06
CA LYS A 23 -13.51 -2.90 19.00
C LYS A 23 -12.17 -3.20 18.35
N LEU A 24 -12.18 -3.99 17.28
CA LEU A 24 -10.96 -4.40 16.60
C LEU A 24 -10.49 -3.28 15.65
N PRO A 25 -9.19 -2.90 15.66
CA PRO A 25 -8.66 -1.86 14.79
C PRO A 25 -8.45 -2.38 13.34
N MET A 26 -9.54 -2.81 12.70
CA MET A 26 -9.56 -3.31 11.33
C MET A 26 -10.69 -2.66 10.52
N ARG A 27 -10.50 -2.56 9.20
CA ARG A 27 -11.52 -2.09 8.27
C ARG A 27 -11.86 -3.19 7.27
N LEU A 28 -13.12 -3.63 7.31
CA LEU A 28 -13.69 -4.56 6.35
C LEU A 28 -13.85 -3.89 4.98
N VAL A 29 -13.39 -4.57 3.95
CA VAL A 29 -13.45 -4.08 2.56
C VAL A 29 -14.56 -4.77 1.81
N ASP A 30 -14.49 -6.10 1.73
CA ASP A 30 -15.44 -6.90 0.96
C ASP A 30 -15.61 -8.31 1.53
N VAL A 31 -16.65 -9.01 1.09
CA VAL A 31 -16.95 -10.40 1.45
C VAL A 31 -17.33 -11.18 0.21
N GLU A 32 -16.64 -12.27 -0.05
CA GLU A 32 -16.98 -13.21 -1.12
C GLU A 32 -17.45 -14.54 -0.54
N ILE A 33 -18.50 -15.10 -1.12
CA ILE A 33 -18.95 -16.45 -0.81
C ILE A 33 -18.46 -17.39 -1.90
N SER A 34 -17.86 -18.51 -1.51
CA SER A 34 -17.49 -19.56 -2.45
C SER A 34 -18.73 -20.14 -3.14
N PHE A 35 -18.60 -20.54 -4.42
CA PHE A 35 -19.68 -21.16 -5.19
C PHE A 35 -20.35 -22.35 -4.47
N ASP A 36 -19.58 -23.10 -3.68
CA ASP A 36 -20.10 -24.23 -2.88
C ASP A 36 -20.90 -23.80 -1.64
N ARG A 37 -21.06 -22.50 -1.38
CA ARG A 37 -21.69 -21.85 -0.21
C ARG A 37 -21.17 -22.26 1.17
N LYS A 38 -20.12 -23.11 1.23
CA LYS A 38 -19.53 -23.64 2.47
C LYS A 38 -18.44 -22.75 3.06
N LYS A 39 -17.81 -21.90 2.24
CA LYS A 39 -16.70 -21.03 2.61
C LYS A 39 -17.06 -19.57 2.35
N ILE A 40 -16.82 -18.72 3.35
CA ILE A 40 -16.92 -17.26 3.25
C ILE A 40 -15.52 -16.68 3.40
N THR A 41 -15.09 -15.88 2.45
CA THR A 41 -13.81 -15.17 2.47
C THR A 41 -14.07 -13.71 2.76
N VAL A 42 -13.52 -13.20 3.86
CA VAL A 42 -13.70 -11.82 4.31
C VAL A 42 -12.39 -11.08 4.08
N PHE A 43 -12.44 -10.01 3.28
CA PHE A 43 -11.29 -9.17 2.99
C PHE A 43 -11.24 -7.99 3.96
N PHE A 44 -10.11 -7.84 4.64
CA PHE A 44 -9.91 -6.76 5.61
C PHE A 44 -8.56 -6.09 5.44
N THR A 45 -8.51 -4.84 5.87
CA THR A 45 -7.28 -4.04 5.98
C THR A 45 -7.05 -3.71 7.46
N ALA A 46 -5.81 -3.81 7.89
CA ALA A 46 -5.38 -3.42 9.24
C ALA A 46 -3.92 -2.95 9.16
N GLU A 47 -3.59 -1.92 9.95
CA GLU A 47 -2.23 -1.39 10.05
C GLU A 47 -1.41 -2.14 11.11
N ASN A 48 -2.07 -2.53 12.21
CA ASN A 48 -1.46 -3.23 13.34
C ASN A 48 -1.84 -4.71 13.36
N ARG A 49 -1.13 -5.51 14.16
CA ARG A 49 -1.52 -6.89 14.43
C ARG A 49 -2.86 -6.90 15.16
N VAL A 50 -3.83 -7.64 14.61
CA VAL A 50 -5.18 -7.77 15.18
C VAL A 50 -5.40 -9.23 15.58
N ASP A 51 -5.89 -9.46 16.79
CA ASP A 51 -6.36 -10.78 17.21
C ASP A 51 -7.81 -10.96 16.78
N PHE A 52 -8.05 -11.89 15.85
CA PHE A 52 -9.36 -12.18 15.27
C PHE A 52 -9.94 -13.51 15.79
N ARG A 53 -9.34 -14.15 16.80
CA ARG A 53 -9.79 -15.46 17.29
C ARG A 53 -11.22 -15.46 17.79
N GLU A 54 -11.62 -14.43 18.53
CA GLU A 54 -12.99 -14.28 19.05
C GLU A 54 -13.98 -13.95 17.94
N LEU A 55 -13.61 -13.02 17.05
CA LEU A 55 -14.42 -12.64 15.89
C LEU A 55 -14.73 -13.85 15.00
N VAL A 56 -13.75 -14.70 14.70
CA VAL A 56 -13.96 -15.90 13.87
C VAL A 56 -14.93 -16.87 14.54
N ARG A 57 -14.88 -17.05 15.86
CA ARG A 57 -15.82 -17.93 16.57
C ARG A 57 -17.25 -17.39 16.50
N ASP A 58 -17.42 -16.09 16.73
CA ASP A 58 -18.72 -15.43 16.67
C ASP A 58 -19.34 -15.50 15.28
N LEU A 59 -18.54 -15.19 14.25
CA LEU A 59 -19.00 -15.26 12.87
C LEU A 59 -19.29 -16.71 12.47
N ALA A 60 -18.49 -17.69 12.91
CA ALA A 60 -18.72 -19.11 12.61
C ALA A 60 -20.00 -19.63 13.26
N HIS A 61 -20.32 -19.13 14.46
CA HIS A 61 -21.57 -19.45 15.15
C HIS A 61 -22.77 -18.82 14.45
N GLU A 62 -22.66 -17.58 13.96
CA GLU A 62 -23.74 -16.86 13.27
C GLU A 62 -24.07 -17.49 11.90
N PHE A 63 -23.05 -17.79 11.10
CA PHE A 63 -23.24 -18.19 9.70
C PHE A 63 -23.18 -19.70 9.46
N HIS A 64 -22.78 -20.49 10.47
CA HIS A 64 -22.59 -21.95 10.37
C HIS A 64 -21.75 -22.39 9.17
N LYS A 65 -20.83 -21.54 8.71
CA LYS A 65 -19.97 -21.73 7.54
C LYS A 65 -18.51 -21.53 7.92
N ARG A 66 -17.60 -22.08 7.13
CA ARG A 66 -16.16 -21.88 7.34
C ARG A 66 -15.78 -20.47 6.90
N ILE A 67 -15.24 -19.69 7.82
CA ILE A 67 -14.81 -18.31 7.56
C ILE A 67 -13.30 -18.27 7.41
N GLU A 68 -12.86 -17.57 6.37
CA GLU A 68 -11.47 -17.27 6.11
C GLU A 68 -11.29 -15.76 6.05
N LEU A 69 -10.38 -15.24 6.88
CA LEU A 69 -10.02 -13.84 6.88
C LEU A 69 -8.79 -13.65 6.01
N ARG A 70 -8.88 -12.78 5.02
CA ARG A 70 -7.76 -12.45 4.13
C ARG A 70 -7.37 -10.98 4.32
N HIS A 71 -6.14 -10.77 4.78
CA HIS A 71 -5.56 -9.44 4.83
C HIS A 71 -5.20 -9.00 3.41
N ILE A 72 -5.68 -7.82 3.02
CA ILE A 72 -5.35 -7.20 1.74
C ILE A 72 -4.54 -5.94 1.95
N GLN A 73 -3.65 -5.65 1.01
CA GLN A 73 -2.87 -4.42 1.06
C GLN A 73 -3.73 -3.22 0.63
N VAL A 74 -3.31 -2.01 1.03
CA VAL A 74 -3.94 -0.74 0.61
C VAL A 74 -4.05 -0.59 -0.91
N ARG A 75 -3.13 -1.21 -1.67
CA ARG A 75 -3.16 -1.21 -3.14
C ARG A 75 -4.26 -2.12 -3.68
N ASP A 76 -4.40 -3.32 -3.14
CA ASP A 76 -5.45 -4.26 -3.56
C ASP A 76 -6.83 -3.75 -3.16
N GLN A 77 -6.93 -3.08 -2.01
CA GLN A 77 -8.13 -2.33 -1.65
C GLN A 77 -8.49 -1.28 -2.71
N ALA A 78 -7.52 -0.51 -3.19
CA ALA A 78 -7.75 0.44 -4.28
C ALA A 78 -8.09 -0.26 -5.60
N LYS A 79 -7.60 -1.49 -5.82
CA LYS A 79 -7.97 -2.32 -6.99
C LYS A 79 -9.45 -2.70 -6.96
N ILE A 80 -9.94 -3.14 -5.80
CA ILE A 80 -11.35 -3.53 -5.58
C ILE A 80 -12.27 -2.31 -5.63
N ALA A 81 -11.89 -1.22 -4.93
CA ALA A 81 -12.69 0.00 -4.92
C ALA A 81 -12.73 0.69 -6.30
N GLY A 82 -11.69 0.49 -7.12
CA GLY A 82 -11.53 1.17 -8.40
C GLY A 82 -11.30 2.67 -8.24
N GLY A 83 -11.28 3.38 -9.36
CA GLY A 83 -11.18 4.84 -9.37
C GLY A 83 -10.40 5.40 -10.55
N ILE A 84 -10.19 6.70 -10.51
CA ILE A 84 -9.46 7.48 -11.51
C ILE A 84 -8.19 8.02 -10.86
N GLY A 85 -7.06 7.83 -11.53
CA GLY A 85 -5.77 8.35 -11.10
C GLY A 85 -5.61 9.83 -11.43
N VAL A 86 -4.55 10.45 -10.90
CA VAL A 86 -4.19 11.86 -11.17
C VAL A 86 -3.94 12.15 -12.67
N CYS A 87 -3.70 11.11 -13.47
CA CYS A 87 -3.55 11.18 -14.92
C CYS A 87 -4.88 11.20 -15.70
N GLY A 88 -6.03 11.14 -15.00
CA GLY A 88 -7.36 11.13 -15.62
C GLY A 88 -7.79 9.78 -16.22
N ARG A 89 -6.97 8.73 -16.07
CA ARG A 89 -7.28 7.35 -16.49
C ARG A 89 -7.68 6.49 -15.30
N THR A 90 -8.28 5.33 -15.56
CA THR A 90 -8.50 4.30 -14.54
C THR A 90 -7.18 3.88 -13.89
N LEU A 91 -7.24 3.39 -12.65
CA LEU A 91 -6.04 3.01 -11.91
C LEU A 91 -5.23 1.94 -12.66
N CYS A 92 -3.91 2.14 -12.78
CA CYS A 92 -2.97 1.20 -13.42
C CYS A 92 -3.17 -0.25 -12.87
N CYS A 93 -3.45 -0.40 -11.56
CA CYS A 93 -3.70 -1.68 -10.88
C CYS A 93 -5.05 -2.35 -11.17
N CYS A 94 -6.05 -1.59 -11.63
CA CYS A 94 -7.35 -2.13 -12.05
C CYS A 94 -7.36 -2.49 -13.54
N SER A 95 -6.48 -1.88 -14.33
CA SER A 95 -6.56 -1.94 -15.79
C SER A 95 -5.74 -3.06 -16.41
N TRP A 96 -4.43 -3.12 -16.13
CA TRP A 96 -3.53 -4.04 -16.84
C TRP A 96 -2.27 -4.43 -16.04
N MET A 97 -1.92 -3.69 -15.00
CA MET A 97 -0.72 -3.96 -14.21
C MET A 97 -1.07 -4.86 -13.02
N GLU A 98 -0.57 -6.09 -13.04
CA GLU A 98 -0.74 -7.07 -11.96
C GLU A 98 0.54 -7.23 -11.12
N ASP A 99 1.71 -7.18 -11.78
CA ASP A 99 3.01 -7.25 -11.12
C ASP A 99 3.53 -5.85 -10.79
N PHE A 100 3.93 -5.67 -9.53
CA PHE A 100 4.42 -4.39 -9.04
C PHE A 100 5.83 -4.48 -8.51
N PHE A 101 6.68 -3.62 -9.04
CA PHE A 101 8.02 -3.42 -8.54
C PHE A 101 8.05 -2.33 -7.45
N PRO A 102 9.01 -2.40 -6.51
CA PRO A 102 9.20 -1.35 -5.52
C PRO A 102 9.53 -0.03 -6.22
N VAL A 103 8.76 1.01 -5.89
CA VAL A 103 8.94 2.36 -6.42
C VAL A 103 9.76 3.17 -5.43
N SER A 104 10.75 3.90 -5.93
CA SER A 104 11.59 4.79 -5.12
C SER A 104 11.39 6.26 -5.52
N MET A 105 11.60 7.18 -4.57
CA MET A 105 11.55 8.62 -4.82
C MET A 105 12.57 9.08 -5.89
N ARG A 106 13.67 8.33 -6.06
CA ARG A 106 14.68 8.60 -7.10
C ARG A 106 14.11 8.46 -8.50
N MET A 107 13.17 7.52 -8.72
CA MET A 107 12.52 7.32 -10.02
C MET A 107 11.66 8.53 -10.40
N ALA A 108 10.93 9.11 -9.44
CA ALA A 108 10.18 10.34 -9.65
C ALA A 108 11.10 11.53 -10.03
N LYS A 109 12.26 11.66 -9.37
CA LYS A 109 13.28 12.67 -9.75
C LYS A 109 13.79 12.46 -11.18
N CYS A 110 14.07 11.22 -11.56
CA CYS A 110 14.58 10.90 -12.91
C CYS A 110 13.57 11.24 -14.02
N GLN A 111 12.28 11.17 -13.70
CA GLN A 111 11.19 11.53 -14.60
C GLN A 111 10.83 13.02 -14.55
N ASN A 112 11.64 13.85 -13.87
CA ASN A 112 11.41 15.29 -13.66
C ASN A 112 10.04 15.62 -13.05
N LEU A 113 9.50 14.73 -12.21
CA LEU A 113 8.26 14.99 -11.48
C LEU A 113 8.54 15.75 -10.19
N SER A 114 7.68 16.71 -9.87
CA SER A 114 7.75 17.45 -8.61
C SER A 114 7.54 16.50 -7.42
N LEU A 115 8.38 16.63 -6.39
CA LEU A 115 8.37 15.78 -5.19
C LEU A 115 7.21 16.09 -4.22
N ASN A 116 6.15 16.72 -4.70
CA ASN A 116 4.96 16.97 -3.89
C ASN A 116 4.15 15.68 -3.80
N PRO A 117 3.81 15.19 -2.59
CA PRO A 117 3.06 13.94 -2.39
C PRO A 117 1.75 13.91 -3.19
N GLY A 118 1.07 15.04 -3.41
CA GLY A 118 -0.16 15.09 -4.19
C GLY A 118 0.00 14.76 -5.69
N LYS A 119 1.23 14.81 -6.22
CA LYS A 119 1.53 14.53 -7.64
C LYS A 119 2.18 13.16 -7.85
N ILE A 120 2.87 12.63 -6.85
CA ILE A 120 3.63 11.37 -6.96
C ILE A 120 2.99 10.20 -6.21
N SER A 121 2.02 10.46 -5.34
CA SER A 121 1.26 9.43 -4.64
C SER A 121 -0.03 9.10 -5.41
N GLY A 122 -0.33 7.81 -5.50
CA GLY A 122 -1.60 7.32 -6.03
C GLY A 122 -2.70 7.30 -4.99
N GLN A 123 -3.91 6.95 -5.42
CA GLN A 123 -5.10 6.83 -4.55
C GLN A 123 -4.94 5.84 -3.39
N CYS A 124 -4.04 4.88 -3.52
CA CYS A 124 -3.70 3.93 -2.45
C CYS A 124 -2.74 4.49 -1.38
N GLY A 125 -2.36 5.77 -1.46
CA GLY A 125 -1.45 6.44 -0.52
C GLY A 125 0.03 6.07 -0.69
N ARG A 126 0.37 5.19 -1.65
CA ARG A 126 1.74 4.84 -2.02
C ARG A 126 2.17 5.58 -3.29
N LEU A 127 3.47 5.58 -3.57
CA LEU A 127 4.01 6.11 -4.83
C LEU A 127 3.35 5.45 -6.05
N LEU A 128 3.21 6.24 -7.11
CA LEU A 128 2.61 5.82 -8.38
C LEU A 128 3.36 4.62 -8.96
N CYS A 129 2.65 3.52 -9.20
CA CYS A 129 3.19 2.30 -9.82
C CYS A 129 3.64 2.53 -11.27
N CYS A 130 3.01 3.48 -11.96
CA CYS A 130 3.34 3.81 -13.34
C CYS A 130 4.76 4.45 -13.43
N LEU A 131 5.31 4.99 -12.33
CA LEU A 131 6.73 5.41 -12.25
C LEU A 131 7.70 4.24 -12.44
N ALA A 132 7.37 3.05 -11.89
CA ALA A 132 8.19 1.86 -12.07
C ALA A 132 8.11 1.31 -13.48
N TYR A 133 6.94 1.35 -14.07
CA TYR A 133 6.75 0.93 -15.46
C TYR A 133 7.55 1.80 -16.44
N GLU A 134 7.49 3.11 -16.28
CA GLU A 134 8.20 4.04 -17.17
C GLU A 134 9.69 4.13 -16.84
N ALA A 135 10.14 3.64 -15.68
CA ALA A 135 11.52 3.79 -15.21
C ALA A 135 12.56 3.33 -16.24
N GLU A 136 12.32 2.20 -16.91
CA GLU A 136 13.23 1.68 -17.93
C GLU A 136 13.32 2.62 -19.14
N THR A 137 12.18 3.17 -19.59
CA THR A 137 12.12 4.14 -20.70
C THR A 137 12.89 5.42 -20.39
N TYR A 138 12.84 5.88 -19.13
CA TYR A 138 13.61 7.04 -18.66
C TYR A 138 15.07 6.71 -18.32
N GLY A 139 15.52 5.48 -18.60
CA GLY A 139 16.91 5.04 -18.40
C GLY A 139 17.28 4.83 -16.93
N TYR A 140 16.31 4.68 -16.03
CA TYR A 140 16.57 4.36 -14.62
C TYR A 140 16.90 2.88 -14.47
N LYS A 141 18.15 2.56 -14.10
CA LYS A 141 18.59 1.22 -13.73
C LYS A 141 18.98 1.19 -12.25
N GLY A 142 18.20 0.47 -11.42
CA GLY A 142 18.47 0.27 -9.99
C GLY A 142 19.78 -0.49 -9.72
N LYS A 143 20.34 -0.35 -8.50
CA LYS A 143 21.71 -0.76 -8.12
C LYS A 143 22.05 -2.20 -8.54
N GLY A 144 23.20 -2.34 -9.22
CA GLY A 144 23.73 -3.58 -9.81
C GLY A 144 24.46 -3.37 -11.16
N GLY A 145 24.51 -2.15 -11.68
CA GLY A 145 25.20 -1.83 -12.93
C GLY A 145 24.78 -0.46 -13.42
N ILE A 146 25.52 0.55 -12.96
CA ILE A 146 25.25 1.98 -13.07
C ILE A 146 24.84 2.44 -14.48
N ARG A 147 23.70 3.14 -14.56
CA ARG A 147 23.60 4.47 -15.18
C ARG A 147 22.51 5.27 -14.47
N VAL A 148 22.96 6.16 -13.60
CA VAL A 148 22.19 7.23 -12.98
C VAL A 148 21.56 8.05 -14.10
N CYS A 149 20.30 8.47 -13.94
CA CYS A 149 19.63 9.36 -14.90
C CYS A 149 20.55 10.56 -15.21
N ALA A 150 21.05 10.62 -16.44
CA ALA A 150 22.11 11.52 -16.87
C ALA A 150 21.75 13.02 -16.76
N ARG A 151 20.52 13.37 -16.37
CA ARG A 151 20.03 14.74 -16.35
C ARG A 151 19.47 15.24 -15.01
N ALA A 152 19.17 14.39 -14.03
CA ALA A 152 18.30 14.82 -12.92
C ALA A 152 18.76 14.46 -11.50
N CYS A 153 19.67 13.51 -11.31
CA CYS A 153 20.11 13.14 -9.96
C CYS A 153 21.45 13.81 -9.64
N GLY A 154 21.40 15.03 -9.10
CA GLY A 154 22.54 15.63 -8.42
C GLY A 154 23.04 14.67 -7.36
N GLY A 155 24.30 14.24 -7.49
CA GLY A 155 24.93 13.31 -6.57
C GLY A 155 25.05 13.91 -5.18
N ARG A 156 24.38 13.28 -4.20
CA ARG A 156 24.93 13.07 -2.88
C ARG A 156 24.59 11.65 -2.47
N GLU A 157 25.64 10.90 -2.17
CA GLU A 157 25.59 9.57 -1.61
C GLU A 157 25.25 9.73 -0.13
N ASP A 158 23.99 9.53 0.24
CA ASP A 158 23.63 9.33 1.65
C ASP A 158 24.11 7.92 2.03
N ASN A 159 25.41 7.78 2.31
CA ASN A 159 25.95 6.76 3.17
C ASN A 159 26.10 7.41 4.56
N GLU A 160 25.10 7.22 5.41
CA GLU A 160 25.32 7.29 6.86
C GLU A 160 26.29 6.17 7.24
N GLU A 161 27.50 6.54 7.64
CA GLU A 161 28.30 5.76 8.58
C GLU A 161 28.43 6.58 9.87
N PRO A 162 28.47 5.91 11.03
CA PRO A 162 28.12 6.50 12.32
C PRO A 162 29.22 7.39 12.88
N ASP A 163 28.79 8.43 13.61
CA ASP A 163 29.63 9.36 14.34
C ASP A 163 30.57 8.64 15.33
N GLU A 164 31.88 8.65 15.08
CA GLU A 164 32.93 8.42 16.07
C GLU A 164 33.93 9.60 16.04
N GLU A 165 33.81 10.43 17.07
CA GLU A 165 34.81 11.23 17.81
C GLU A 165 36.09 11.74 17.11
N LEU A 166 36.37 13.05 17.17
CA LEU A 166 37.28 13.64 18.19
C LEU A 166 37.64 15.10 17.87
N ASP A 167 37.63 15.90 18.94
CA ASP A 167 38.16 17.26 19.11
C ASP A 167 39.49 17.55 18.38
N SER A 168 39.64 18.75 17.83
CA SER A 168 40.47 19.81 18.43
C SER A 168 40.50 21.08 17.58
N ASP A 169 40.65 22.22 18.28
CA ASP A 169 41.14 23.52 17.79
C ASP A 169 40.11 24.58 17.36
N LEU A 170 39.40 25.12 18.36
CA LEU A 170 38.96 26.52 18.36
C LEU A 170 40.17 27.44 18.64
N PRO A 171 40.50 28.43 17.79
CA PRO A 171 41.34 29.54 18.23
C PRO A 171 40.51 30.52 19.09
N PRO A 172 41.11 31.14 20.12
CA PRO A 172 40.39 31.96 21.09
C PRO A 172 40.04 33.34 20.53
N ASP A 173 38.78 33.74 20.68
CA ASP A 173 38.39 35.13 20.66
C ASP A 173 39.03 35.84 21.86
N THR A 174 39.85 36.87 21.62
CA THR A 174 40.12 37.89 22.63
C THR A 174 39.91 39.28 22.06
N GLU A 175 39.09 39.99 22.81
CA GLU A 175 38.61 41.37 22.73
C GLU A 175 39.64 42.43 22.33
N THR A 176 39.18 43.47 21.63
CA THR A 176 39.38 44.86 22.05
C THR A 176 38.18 45.70 21.64
#